data_AF-A0A1Y1V062-F1
#
_entry.id   AF-A0A1Y1V062-F1
#
_cell.length_a   1.000
_cell.length_b   1.000
_cell.length_c   1.000
_cell.angle_alpha   90.00
_cell.angle_beta   90.00
_cell.angle_gamma   90.00
#
_symmetry.space_group_name_H-M   'P 1'
#
loop_
_entity.id
_entity.type
_entity.pdbx_description
1 polymer ?
#
loop_
_entity_poly.entity_id
_entity_poly.type
_entity_poly.pdbx_seq_one_letter_code
_entity_poly.pdbx_strand_id
1 'polypeptide(L)'
;MLKLVEPYVTYGTPNLKTVRELIYKRGFAKINKQRIPITDNAIIAQELGKYGIVCIEDLIHEIYTVGPNFKQANNFLWTFKLSNPTGGFKGKKTNHFIQNGEAGNRENYINNLVQRMN
;
A
#
# COMPACT_ATOMS: atom_id res chain seq x y z
N MET A 1 8.44 -12.88 10.28
CA MET A 1 7.37 -13.03 9.27
C MET A 1 7.89 -12.76 7.86
N LEU A 2 8.41 -11.56 7.54
CA LEU A 2 8.88 -11.22 6.18
C LEU A 2 9.90 -12.20 5.59
N LYS A 3 10.93 -12.61 6.35
CA LYS A 3 11.94 -13.60 5.90
C LYS A 3 11.36 -14.93 5.41
N LEU A 4 10.22 -15.38 5.96
CA LEU A 4 9.59 -16.65 5.57
C LEU A 4 8.83 -16.53 4.24
N VAL A 5 8.23 -15.35 3.99
CA VAL A 5 7.44 -15.10 2.78
C VAL A 5 8.25 -14.46 1.66
N GLU A 6 9.51 -14.10 1.93
CA GLU A 6 10.43 -13.40 1.04
C GLU A 6 10.50 -13.94 -0.40
N PRO A 7 10.49 -15.27 -0.65
CA PRO A 7 10.49 -15.81 -2.02
C PRO A 7 9.19 -15.54 -2.82
N TYR A 8 8.11 -15.19 -2.12
CA TYR A 8 6.76 -15.04 -2.70
C TYR A 8 6.31 -13.59 -2.83
N VAL A 9 6.97 -12.67 -2.13
CA VAL A 9 6.57 -11.27 -2.10
C VAL A 9 7.73 -10.37 -2.46
N THR A 10 7.40 -9.25 -3.09
CA THR A 10 8.32 -8.14 -3.28
C THR A 10 7.94 -7.04 -2.29
N TYR A 11 8.89 -6.53 -1.53
CA TYR A 11 8.66 -5.45 -0.58
C TYR A 11 9.79 -4.43 -0.59
N GLY A 12 9.58 -3.30 0.05
CA GLY A 12 10.55 -2.21 0.14
C GLY A 12 9.96 -1.00 0.85
N THR A 13 10.67 0.12 0.80
CA THR A 13 10.27 1.36 1.47
C THR A 13 9.55 2.27 0.48
N PRO A 14 8.23 2.49 0.63
CA PRO A 14 7.50 3.39 -0.23
C PRO A 14 7.82 4.84 0.13
N ASN A 15 7.78 5.72 -0.86
CA ASN A 15 7.82 7.17 -0.66
C ASN A 15 6.40 7.75 -0.55
N LEU A 16 6.29 8.99 -0.07
CA LEU A 16 5.01 9.67 0.14
C LEU A 16 4.17 9.76 -1.15
N LYS A 17 4.81 9.96 -2.30
CA LYS A 17 4.13 10.02 -3.60
C LYS A 17 3.44 8.69 -3.93
N THR A 18 4.15 7.57 -3.79
CA THR A 18 3.62 6.23 -4.05
C THR A 18 2.45 5.90 -3.10
N VAL A 19 2.58 6.21 -1.80
CA VAL A 19 1.50 5.98 -0.83
C VAL A 19 0.26 6.81 -1.19
N ARG A 20 0.45 8.09 -1.49
CA ARG A 20 -0.62 9.01 -1.90
C ARG A 20 -1.33 8.48 -3.14
N GLU A 21 -0.60 8.19 -4.21
CA GLU A 21 -1.19 7.71 -5.47
C GLU A 21 -1.93 6.38 -5.30
N LEU A 22 -1.45 5.47 -4.46
CA LEU A 22 -2.13 4.22 -4.16
C LEU A 22 -3.45 4.44 -3.43
N ILE A 23 -3.45 5.27 -2.38
CA ILE A 23 -4.66 5.55 -1.60
C ILE A 23 -5.68 6.31 -2.44
N TYR A 24 -5.26 7.29 -3.24
CA TYR A 24 -6.16 8.05 -4.11
C TYR A 24 -6.75 7.22 -5.25
N LYS A 25 -5.92 6.46 -5.99
CA LYS A 25 -6.37 5.74 -7.19
C LYS A 25 -7.02 4.40 -6.87
N ARG A 26 -6.53 3.73 -5.82
CA ARG A 26 -6.87 2.34 -5.50
C ARG A 26 -7.32 2.15 -4.06
N GLY A 27 -7.61 3.22 -3.33
CA GLY A 27 -8.12 3.19 -1.96
C GLY A 27 -9.55 2.69 -1.88
N PHE A 28 -9.75 1.64 -1.09
CA PHE A 28 -11.06 1.13 -0.72
C PHE A 28 -11.09 0.98 0.80
N ALA A 29 -12.21 1.33 1.41
CA ALA A 29 -12.49 1.09 2.82
C ALA A 29 -13.02 -0.33 3.02
N LYS A 30 -12.67 -0.92 4.16
CA LYS A 30 -13.19 -2.18 4.68
C LYS A 30 -14.21 -1.90 5.77
N ILE A 31 -15.46 -1.76 5.38
CA ILE A 31 -16.59 -1.46 6.29
C ILE A 31 -17.49 -2.68 6.33
N ASN A 32 -17.77 -3.22 7.52
CA ASN A 32 -18.60 -4.43 7.67
C ASN A 32 -18.15 -5.61 6.78
N LYS A 33 -16.83 -5.77 6.59
CA LYS A 33 -16.21 -6.75 5.68
C LYS A 33 -16.57 -6.58 4.19
N GLN A 34 -17.19 -5.46 3.82
CA GLN A 34 -17.45 -5.06 2.44
C GLN A 34 -16.35 -4.12 1.96
N ARG A 35 -16.10 -4.17 0.65
CA ARG A 35 -15.10 -3.34 -0.03
C ARG A 35 -15.81 -2.13 -0.66
N ILE A 36 -15.67 -0.96 -0.04
CA ILE A 36 -16.35 0.27 -0.44
C ILE A 36 -15.31 1.26 -1.00
N PRO A 37 -15.51 1.87 -2.18
CA PRO A 37 -14.58 2.87 -2.70
C PRO A 37 -14.55 4.11 -1.80
N ILE A 38 -13.36 4.66 -1.54
CA ILE A 38 -13.22 5.91 -0.80
C ILE A 38 -13.46 7.06 -1.76
N THR A 39 -14.71 7.52 -1.86
CA THR A 39 -15.10 8.62 -2.75
C THR A 39 -15.24 9.96 -2.03
N ASP A 40 -15.43 9.93 -0.70
CA ASP A 40 -15.68 11.10 0.12
C ASP A 40 -15.02 10.95 1.50
N ASN A 41 -14.58 12.07 2.07
CA ASN A 41 -14.00 12.17 3.41
C ASN A 41 -15.02 11.78 4.50
N ALA A 42 -16.33 11.91 4.23
CA ALA A 42 -17.37 11.48 5.17
C ALA A 42 -17.22 9.99 5.58
N ILE A 43 -16.82 9.12 4.64
CA ILE A 43 -16.60 7.68 4.90
C ILE A 43 -15.44 7.48 5.87
N ILE A 44 -14.38 8.28 5.74
CA ILE A 44 -13.19 8.21 6.60
C ILE A 44 -13.55 8.75 7.99
N ALA A 45 -14.17 9.92 8.06
CA ALA A 45 -14.55 10.56 9.31
C ALA A 45 -15.51 9.69 10.14
N GLN A 46 -16.45 8.97 9.50
CA GLN A 46 -17.38 8.08 10.19
C GLN A 46 -16.67 6.90 10.89
N GLU A 47 -15.72 6.27 10.22
CA GLU A 47 -15.05 5.05 10.73
C GLU A 47 -13.82 5.36 11.61
N LEU A 48 -13.04 6.37 11.21
CA LEU A 48 -11.76 6.72 11.80
C LEU A 48 -11.74 8.06 12.54
N GLY A 49 -12.83 8.84 12.52
CA GLY A 49 -12.90 10.15 13.18
C GLY A 49 -12.64 10.08 14.69
N LYS A 50 -12.99 8.96 15.34
CA LYS A 50 -12.65 8.69 16.75
C LYS A 50 -11.13 8.62 17.04
N TYR A 51 -10.32 8.44 16.01
CA TYR A 51 -8.85 8.43 16.07
C TYR A 51 -8.22 9.74 15.59
N GLY A 52 -9.04 10.76 15.30
CA GLY A 52 -8.58 12.06 14.77
C GLY A 52 -8.26 12.06 13.28
N ILE A 53 -8.66 11.02 12.53
CA ILE A 53 -8.46 10.92 11.08
C ILE A 53 -9.77 11.30 10.39
N VAL A 54 -9.82 12.48 9.79
CA VAL A 54 -11.07 13.05 9.24
C VAL A 54 -11.10 13.04 7.71
N CYS A 55 -9.94 13.17 7.07
CA CYS A 55 -9.82 13.20 5.62
C CYS A 55 -8.79 12.20 5.08
N ILE A 56 -8.71 12.12 3.75
CA ILE A 56 -7.76 11.23 3.07
C ILE A 56 -6.30 11.65 3.30
N GLU A 57 -6.02 12.94 3.48
CA GLU A 57 -4.70 13.48 3.82
C GLU A 57 -4.23 13.00 5.19
N ASP A 58 -5.11 13.05 6.20
CA ASP A 58 -4.82 12.54 7.54
C ASP A 58 -4.52 11.04 7.48
N LEU A 59 -5.29 10.30 6.68
CA LEU A 59 -5.07 8.86 6.48
C LEU A 59 -3.72 8.58 5.82
N ILE A 60 -3.35 9.33 4.77
CA ILE A 60 -2.05 9.22 4.12
C ILE A 60 -0.91 9.56 5.10
N HIS A 61 -1.08 10.62 5.89
CA HIS A 61 -0.12 11.04 6.90
C HIS A 61 0.09 9.96 7.96
N GLU A 62 -1.00 9.40 8.50
CA GLU A 62 -0.96 8.35 9.52
C GLU A 62 -0.26 7.08 9.01
N ILE A 63 -0.54 6.68 7.77
CA ILE A 63 0.09 5.52 7.13
C ILE A 63 1.58 5.76 6.86
N TYR A 64 1.95 6.93 6.34
CA TYR A 64 3.33 7.21 5.95
C TYR A 64 4.26 7.47 7.14
N THR A 65 3.77 8.18 8.16
CA THR A 65 4.56 8.50 9.35
C THR A 65 4.54 7.39 10.41
N VAL A 66 3.70 6.37 10.21
CA VAL A 66 3.48 5.28 11.18
C VAL A 66 3.01 5.85 12.52
N GLY A 67 1.91 6.59 12.46
CA GLY A 67 1.31 7.24 13.64
C GLY A 67 0.73 6.24 14.67
N PRO A 68 0.25 6.74 15.81
CA PRO A 68 -0.22 5.91 16.93
C PRO A 68 -1.40 4.99 16.58
N ASN A 69 -2.21 5.37 15.59
CA ASN A 69 -3.39 4.64 15.12
C ASN A 69 -3.14 3.94 13.77
N PHE A 70 -1.87 3.69 13.41
CA PHE A 70 -1.49 3.00 12.17
C PHE A 70 -2.22 1.68 11.97
N LYS A 71 -2.38 0.88 13.03
CA LYS A 71 -3.06 -0.42 12.96
C LYS A 71 -4.51 -0.28 12.51
N GLN A 72 -5.21 0.76 12.96
CA GLN A 72 -6.60 1.05 12.66
C GLN A 72 -6.72 1.59 11.24
N ALA A 73 -5.88 2.55 10.86
CA ALA A 73 -5.80 3.09 9.51
C ALA A 73 -5.50 2.00 8.46
N ASN A 74 -4.53 1.12 8.74
CA ASN A 74 -4.15 0.03 7.84
C ASN A 74 -5.22 -1.07 7.75
N ASN A 75 -5.94 -1.35 8.85
CA ASN A 75 -7.05 -2.30 8.82
C ASN A 75 -8.30 -1.76 8.12
N PHE A 76 -8.51 -0.44 8.17
CA PHE A 76 -9.58 0.25 7.44
C PHE A 76 -9.34 0.17 5.93
N LEU A 77 -8.10 0.28 5.47
CA LEU A 77 -7.78 0.09 4.06
C LEU A 77 -7.96 -1.38 3.63
N TRP A 78 -8.74 -1.59 2.58
CA TRP A 78 -8.78 -2.87 1.89
C TRP A 78 -7.46 -3.12 1.16
N THR A 79 -7.07 -4.37 1.00
CA THR A 79 -5.86 -4.74 0.25
C THR A 79 -5.87 -4.18 -1.17
N PHE A 80 -4.82 -3.44 -1.54
CA PHE A 80 -4.70 -2.87 -2.88
C PHE A 80 -4.62 -3.99 -3.92
N LYS A 81 -5.52 -3.93 -4.92
CA LYS A 81 -5.45 -4.79 -6.10
C LYS A 81 -4.61 -4.06 -7.14
N LEU A 82 -3.39 -4.53 -7.38
CA LEU A 82 -2.46 -3.97 -8.36
C LEU A 82 -2.57 -4.70 -9.72
N SER A 83 -2.26 -4.00 -10.82
CA SER A 83 -2.11 -4.64 -12.13
C SER A 83 -0.68 -5.17 -12.30
N ASN A 84 -0.47 -5.99 -13.35
CA ASN A 84 0.89 -6.34 -13.75
C ASN A 84 1.69 -5.07 -14.12
N PRO A 85 3.02 -5.05 -13.91
CA PRO A 85 3.84 -3.91 -14.25
C PRO A 85 3.83 -3.67 -15.76
N THR A 86 3.60 -2.43 -16.19
CA THR A 86 3.71 -2.01 -17.59
C THR A 86 5.12 -2.30 -18.12
N GLY A 87 5.22 -3.07 -19.20
CA GLY A 87 6.50 -3.56 -19.74
C GLY A 87 7.04 -4.83 -19.06
N GLY A 88 6.27 -5.46 -18.19
CA GLY A 88 6.60 -6.75 -17.57
C GLY A 88 7.64 -6.70 -16.45
N PHE A 89 7.92 -7.85 -15.86
CA PHE A 89 9.01 -7.99 -14.89
C PHE A 89 10.34 -8.10 -15.64
N LYS A 90 11.43 -7.53 -15.10
CA LYS A 90 12.73 -7.51 -15.78
C LYS A 90 13.51 -8.81 -15.52
N GLY A 91 13.48 -9.30 -14.29
CA GLY A 91 14.17 -10.51 -13.85
C GLY A 91 13.25 -11.72 -13.66
N LYS A 92 13.85 -12.85 -13.26
CA LYS A 92 13.10 -14.02 -12.81
C LYS A 92 12.36 -13.70 -11.51
N LYS A 93 11.05 -13.97 -11.50
CA LYS A 93 10.17 -13.65 -10.36
C LYS A 93 10.58 -14.31 -9.04
N THR A 94 11.12 -15.52 -9.10
CA THR A 94 11.44 -16.35 -7.92
C THR A 94 12.76 -15.98 -7.26
N ASN A 95 13.67 -15.34 -8.00
CA ASN A 95 15.01 -15.04 -7.49
C ASN A 95 14.96 -13.76 -6.65
N HIS A 96 15.84 -13.68 -5.65
CA HIS A 96 15.97 -12.48 -4.82
C HIS A 96 16.46 -11.29 -5.67
N PHE A 97 16.04 -10.08 -5.32
CA PHE A 97 16.38 -8.85 -6.06
C PHE A 97 17.89 -8.63 -6.22
N ILE A 98 18.70 -8.92 -5.18
CA ILE A 98 20.17 -8.84 -5.22
C ILE A 98 20.76 -9.77 -6.31
N GLN A 99 20.09 -10.88 -6.62
CA GLN A 99 20.50 -11.83 -7.66
C GLN A 99 19.89 -11.49 -9.03
N ASN A 100 19.53 -10.22 -9.28
CA ASN A 100 18.81 -9.77 -10.47
C ASN A 100 17.44 -10.44 -10.66
N GLY A 101 16.80 -10.87 -9.56
CA GLY A 101 15.42 -11.34 -9.55
C GLY A 101 14.41 -10.24 -9.22
N GLU A 102 13.19 -10.63 -8.85
CA GLU A 102 12.13 -9.68 -8.49
C GLU A 102 11.57 -9.87 -7.08
N ALA A 103 11.88 -10.99 -6.40
CA ALA A 103 11.43 -11.30 -5.05
C ALA A 103 12.26 -10.62 -3.96
N GLY A 104 11.70 -10.52 -2.77
CA GLY A 104 12.34 -10.02 -1.57
C GLY A 104 12.44 -8.49 -1.48
N ASN A 105 13.41 -8.02 -0.70
CA ASN A 105 13.57 -6.61 -0.40
C ASN A 105 14.21 -5.85 -1.57
N ARG A 106 13.50 -4.83 -2.07
CA ARG A 106 13.98 -3.91 -3.12
C ARG A 106 14.23 -2.50 -2.61
N GLU A 107 14.12 -2.29 -1.31
CA GLU A 107 14.34 -0.98 -0.67
C GLU A 107 13.55 0.12 -1.40
N ASN A 108 14.23 1.19 -1.83
CA ASN A 108 13.63 2.34 -2.50
C ASN A 108 13.19 2.05 -3.95
N TYR A 109 13.68 0.97 -4.58
CA TYR A 109 13.32 0.59 -5.95
C TYR A 109 11.89 0.07 -6.07
N ILE A 110 11.23 -0.22 -4.94
CA ILE A 110 9.81 -0.61 -4.92
C ILE A 110 8.91 0.45 -5.56
N ASN A 111 9.26 1.72 -5.41
CA ASN A 111 8.45 2.85 -5.90
C ASN A 111 8.27 2.81 -7.41
N ASN A 112 9.36 2.54 -8.15
CA ASN A 112 9.32 2.42 -9.61
C ASN A 112 8.50 1.21 -10.07
N LEU A 113 8.54 0.11 -9.30
CA LEU A 113 7.74 -1.08 -9.60
C LEU A 113 6.24 -0.79 -9.38
N VAL A 114 5.90 -0.22 -8.22
CA VAL A 114 4.52 0.10 -7.86
C VAL A 114 3.92 1.11 -8.82
N GLN A 115 4.65 2.15 -9.23
CA GLN A 115 4.16 3.11 -10.23
C GLN A 115 3.81 2.47 -11.58
N ARG A 116 4.53 1.42 -11.99
CA ARG A 116 4.21 0.65 -13.20
C ARG A 116 3.02 -0.30 -13.01
N MET A 117 2.65 -0.60 -11.77
CA MET A 117 1.54 -1.47 -11.39
C MET A 117 0.30 -0.70 -10.93
N ASN A 118 0.40 0.63 -10.80
CA ASN A 118 -0.64 1.51 -10.28
C ASN A 118 -1.53 2.09 -11.37
#